data_AF-A0A3C0ENI0-F1
#
_entry.id   AF-A0A3C0ENI0-F1
#
_cell.length_a   1.000
_cell.length_b   1.000
_cell.length_c   1.000
_cell.angle_alpha   90.00
_cell.angle_beta   90.00
_cell.angle_gamma   90.00
#
_symmetry.space_group_name_H-M   'P 1'
#
loop_
_entity.id
_entity.type
_entity.pdbx_description
1 polymer ?
#
loop_
_entity_poly.entity_id
_entity_poly.type
_entity_poly.pdbx_seq_one_letter_code
_entity_poly.pdbx_strand_id
1 'polypeptide(L)' 'QYLIQQKLQRALILLKETTLPITQVAEQSGFGTSHTLIRQMQTAQGMSPTEYRQSQQS' A
#
# COMPACT_ATOMS: atom_id res chain seq x y z
N GLN A 1 -8.17 0.92 -15.16
CA GLN A 1 -7.56 1.93 -14.25
C GLN A 1 -8.31 2.07 -12.92
N TYR A 2 -9.65 1.95 -12.87
CA TYR A 2 -10.44 2.06 -11.62
C TYR A 2 -10.08 1.03 -10.53
N LEU A 3 -9.89 -0.24 -10.91
CA LEU A 3 -9.55 -1.32 -9.95
C LEU A 3 -8.21 -1.07 -9.23
N ILE A 4 -7.20 -0.56 -9.93
CA ILE A 4 -5.90 -0.28 -9.33
C ILE A 4 -6.01 0.85 -8.29
N GLN A 5 -6.79 1.89 -8.59
CA GLN A 5 -7.03 3.01 -7.66
C GLN A 5 -7.78 2.54 -6.41
N GLN A 6 -8.80 1.70 -6.55
CA GLN A 6 -9.50 1.13 -5.40
C GLN A 6 -8.60 0.25 -4.52
N LYS A 7 -7.79 -0.62 -5.14
CA LYS A 7 -6.79 -1.43 -4.41
C LYS A 7 -5.79 -0.55 -3.68
N LEU A 8 -5.32 0.52 -4.32
CA LEU A 8 -4.40 1.48 -3.72
C LEU A 8 -5.03 2.20 -2.53
N GLN A 9 -6.26 2.70 -2.65
CA GLN A 9 -6.98 3.32 -1.54
C GLN A 9 -7.10 2.35 -0.35
N ARG A 10 -7.42 1.08 -0.59
CA ARG A 10 -7.47 0.06 0.46
C ARG A 10 -6.10 -0.15 1.12
N ALA A 11 -5.02 -0.20 0.35
CA ALA A 11 -3.67 -0.32 0.87
C ALA A 11 -3.29 0.88 1.75
N LEU A 12 -3.60 2.12 1.33
CA LEU A 12 -3.30 3.34 2.11
C LEU A 12 -4.03 3.35 3.46
N ILE A 13 -5.31 2.96 3.49
CA ILE A 13 -6.08 2.84 4.73
C ILE A 13 -5.42 1.82 5.67
N LEU A 14 -5.10 0.63 5.16
CA LEU A 14 -4.44 -0.41 5.96
C LEU A 14 -3.06 0.02 6.48
N LEU A 15 -2.28 0.76 5.67
CA LEU A 15 -0.97 1.27 6.10
C LEU A 15 -1.09 2.30 7.24
N LYS A 16 -2.15 3.11 7.22
CA LYS A 16 -2.41 4.17 8.21
C LYS A 16 -3.03 3.63 9.50
N GLU A 17 -3.98 2.72 9.38
CA GLU A 17 -4.81 2.27 10.51
C GLU A 17 -4.26 1.02 11.19
N THR A 18 -3.27 0.34 10.59
CA THR A 18 -2.75 -0.92 11.11
C THR A 18 -1.23 -1.00 11.09
N THR A 19 -0.69 -1.87 11.93
CA THR A 19 0.73 -2.24 11.97
C THR A 19 1.03 -3.51 11.16
N LEU A 20 0.11 -3.94 10.28
CA LEU A 20 0.26 -5.16 9.51
C LEU A 20 1.57 -5.17 8.68
N PRO A 21 2.26 -6.31 8.55
CA PRO A 21 3.36 -6.46 7.60
C PRO A 21 2.93 -6.08 6.17
N ILE A 22 3.85 -5.51 5.38
CA ILE A 22 3.56 -5.04 4.01
C ILE A 22 3.05 -6.17 3.11
N THR A 23 3.47 -7.41 3.35
CA THR A 23 2.96 -8.61 2.67
C THR A 23 1.46 -8.80 2.91
N GLN A 24 1.00 -8.70 4.16
CA GLN A 24 -0.42 -8.80 4.50
C GLN A 24 -1.23 -7.62 3.97
N VAL A 25 -0.66 -6.41 3.96
CA VAL A 25 -1.30 -5.24 3.33
C VAL A 25 -1.52 -5.51 1.84
N ALA A 26 -0.54 -6.07 1.13
CA ALA A 26 -0.66 -6.37 -0.29
C ALA A 26 -1.72 -7.44 -0.59
N GLU A 27 -1.82 -8.48 0.24
CA GLU A 27 -2.86 -9.51 0.13
C GLU A 27 -4.24 -8.91 0.38
N GLN A 28 -4.44 -8.20 1.49
CA GLN A 28 -5.74 -7.65 1.90
C GLN A 28 -6.23 -6.50 1.02
N SER A 29 -5.33 -5.79 0.34
CA SER A 29 -5.68 -4.78 -0.67
C SER A 29 -5.84 -5.35 -2.08
N GLY A 30 -5.56 -6.64 -2.29
CA GLY A 30 -5.75 -7.33 -3.56
C GLY A 30 -4.59 -7.19 -4.56
N PHE A 31 -3.41 -6.75 -4.14
CA PHE A 31 -2.19 -6.76 -4.98
C PHE A 31 -1.48 -8.11 -4.99
N GLY A 32 -1.77 -8.98 -4.02
CA GLY A 32 -1.29 -10.36 -3.94
C GLY A 32 0.14 -10.50 -3.43
N THR A 33 1.06 -9.62 -3.84
CA THR A 33 2.44 -9.63 -3.33
C THR A 33 2.92 -8.24 -2.93
N SER A 34 3.85 -8.18 -1.98
CA SER A 34 4.51 -6.93 -1.58
C SER A 34 5.20 -6.25 -2.77
N HIS A 35 5.82 -7.01 -3.68
CA HIS A 35 6.48 -6.46 -4.86
C HIS A 35 5.49 -5.71 -5.78
N THR A 36 4.32 -6.30 -6.05
CA THR A 36 3.27 -5.65 -6.86
C THR A 36 2.77 -4.37 -6.18
N LEU A 37 2.52 -4.41 -4.87
CA LEU A 37 2.10 -3.25 -4.10
C LEU A 37 3.17 -2.13 -4.13
N ILE A 38 4.45 -2.46 -3.90
CA ILE A 38 5.57 -1.50 -3.93
C ILE A 38 5.63 -0.80 -5.28
N ARG A 39 5.64 -1.57 -6.37
CA ARG A 39 5.69 -1.01 -7.73
C ARG A 39 4.51 -0.06 -7.98
N GLN A 40 3.31 -0.45 -7.57
CA GLN A 40 2.13 0.38 -7.78
C GLN A 40 2.12 1.64 -6.91
N MET A 41 2.57 1.54 -5.66
CA MET A 41 2.70 2.70 -4.78
C MET A 41 3.77 3.67 -5.26
N GLN A 42 4.94 3.18 -5.69
CA GLN A 42 5.97 4.04 -6.27
C GLN A 42 5.46 4.76 -7.52
N THR A 43 4.72 4.05 -8.37
CA THR A 43 4.15 4.64 -9.60
C THR A 43 3.07 5.69 -9.29
N ALA A 44 2.22 5.45 -8.29
CA ALA A 44 1.04 6.28 -8.03
C ALA A 44 1.23 7.35 -6.93
N GLN A 45 2.17 7.14 -6.01
CA GLN A 45 2.42 7.99 -4.83
C GLN A 45 3.87 8.49 -4.75
N GLY A 46 4.77 7.99 -5.60
CA GLY A 46 6.19 8.37 -5.57
C GLY A 46 6.99 7.80 -4.40
N MET A 47 6.39 6.93 -3.58
CA MET A 47 7.03 6.34 -2.40
C MET A 47 6.57 4.88 -2.18
N SER A 48 7.38 4.12 -1.45
CA SER A 48 7.07 2.76 -1.04
C SER A 48 6.04 2.72 0.10
N PRO A 49 5.39 1.56 0.35
CA PRO A 49 4.47 1.38 1.47
C PRO A 49 5.09 1.68 2.84
N THR A 50 6.38 1.35 3.01
CA THR A 50 7.12 1.57 4.25
C THR A 50 7.37 3.06 4.50
N GLU A 51 7.84 3.79 3.47
CA GLU A 51 8.04 5.24 3.55
C GLU A 51 6.72 5.97 3.81
N TYR A 52 5.64 5.55 3.12
CA TYR A 52 4.31 6.10 3.36
C TYR A 52 3.90 5.91 4.82
N ARG A 53 4.03 4.70 5.38
CA ARG A 53 3.69 4.44 6.79
C ARG A 53 4.52 5.31 7.75
N GLN A 54 5.82 5.43 7.53
CA GLN A 54 6.70 6.26 8.37
C GLN A 54 6.26 7.74 8.35
N SER A 55 5.86 8.25 7.18
CA SER A 55 5.37 9.64 7.05
C SER A 55 4.06 9.91 7.80
N GLN A 56 3.25 8.88 8.04
CA GLN A 56 1.96 8.99 8.75
C GLN A 56 2.08 8.75 10.26
N GLN A 57 3.23 8.25 10.73
CA GLN A 57 3.50 7.99 12.14
C GLN A 57 4.25 9.14 12.83
N SER A 58 4.55 10.21 12.09
CA SER A 58 5.16 11.45 12.59
C SER A 58 4.12 12.48 13.03
#